data_AF-A0A7R9VZU9-F1
#
_entry.id   AF-A0A7R9VZU9-F1
#
_cell.length_a   1.000
_cell.length_b   1.000
_cell.length_c   1.000
_cell.angle_alpha   90.00
_cell.angle_beta   90.00
_cell.angle_gamma   90.00
#
_symmetry.space_group_name_H-M   'P 1'
#
loop_
_entity.id
_entity.type
_entity.pdbx_description
1 polymer ?
#
loop_
_entity_poly.entity_id
_entity_poly.type
_entity_poly.pdbx_seq_one_letter_code
_entity_poly.pdbx_strand_id
1 'polypeptide(L)'
;MPNTGLEAPLAAKENALRKEWDGCMRRWLGELRSLGGKSDDTTTDFTLFCWADSVFWTRVFEYRVDGQSIPALYHWVPVADACNHSYTPTCYWSVDKDGSAMLNLKDTQQPWTSGLPTELTYTYGQKPNAELLFSHGFCLDDNPYDSVTWS
;
A
#
# COMPACT_ATOMS: atom_id res chain seq x y z
N MET A 1 -18.06 3.14 -15.30
CA MET A 1 -17.82 1.95 -16.13
C MET A 1 -18.45 0.77 -15.41
N PRO A 2 -19.66 0.34 -15.79
CA PRO A 2 -20.26 -0.86 -15.21
C PRO A 2 -19.55 -2.11 -15.77
N ASN A 3 -19.41 -3.15 -14.95
CA ASN A 3 -18.97 -4.50 -15.29
C ASN A 3 -17.44 -4.78 -15.22
N THR A 4 -16.71 -4.14 -14.31
CA THR A 4 -15.29 -4.48 -14.05
C THR A 4 -15.13 -5.68 -13.10
N GLY A 5 -16.22 -6.14 -12.47
CA GLY A 5 -16.18 -7.16 -11.42
C GLY A 5 -15.74 -6.61 -10.06
N LEU A 6 -15.45 -5.30 -9.97
CA LEU A 6 -15.01 -4.64 -8.75
C LEU A 6 -16.15 -4.09 -7.91
N GLU A 7 -17.37 -4.03 -8.44
CA GLU A 7 -18.52 -3.46 -7.74
C GLU A 7 -18.86 -4.22 -6.46
N ALA A 8 -18.90 -5.56 -6.53
CA ALA A 8 -19.17 -6.39 -5.37
C ALA A 8 -18.03 -6.35 -4.33
N PRO A 9 -16.73 -6.50 -4.70
CA PRO A 9 -15.61 -6.29 -3.79
C PRO A 9 -15.57 -4.90 -3.16
N LEU A 10 -15.86 -3.84 -3.92
CA LEU A 10 -15.88 -2.47 -3.42
C LEU A 10 -16.97 -2.28 -2.36
N ALA A 11 -18.20 -2.72 -2.65
CA ALA A 11 -19.30 -2.66 -1.70
C ALA A 11 -19.01 -3.50 -0.45
N ALA A 12 -18.41 -4.68 -0.61
CA ALA A 12 -18.01 -5.52 0.51
C ALA A 12 -16.95 -4.84 1.38
N LYS A 13 -15.94 -4.20 0.78
CA LYS A 13 -14.91 -3.46 1.51
C LYS A 13 -15.47 -2.25 2.23
N GLU A 14 -16.32 -1.44 1.60
CA GLU A 14 -16.97 -0.31 2.27
C GLU A 14 -17.81 -0.77 3.46
N ASN A 15 -18.60 -1.84 3.30
CA ASN A 15 -19.41 -2.40 4.39
C ASN A 15 -18.54 -2.93 5.54
N ALA A 16 -17.42 -3.57 5.24
CA ALA A 16 -16.47 -4.04 6.25
C ALA A 16 -15.85 -2.87 7.03
N LEU A 17 -15.36 -1.84 6.33
CA LEU A 17 -14.82 -0.63 6.96
C LEU A 17 -15.87 0.07 7.81
N ARG A 18 -17.11 0.18 7.33
CA ARG A 18 -18.20 0.80 8.09
C ARG A 18 -18.51 0.02 9.37
N LYS A 19 -18.54 -1.31 9.29
CA LYS A 19 -18.73 -2.19 10.46
C LYS A 19 -17.59 -2.04 11.47
N GLU A 20 -16.35 -1.95 11.03
CA GLU A 20 -15.19 -1.74 11.92
C GLU A 20 -15.22 -0.36 12.59
N TRP A 21 -15.53 0.67 11.80
CA TRP A 21 -15.70 2.04 12.27
C TRP A 21 -16.74 2.15 13.39
N ASP A 22 -17.94 1.61 13.14
CA ASP A 22 -19.05 1.65 14.07
C ASP A 22 -18.84 0.71 15.29
N GLY A 23 -18.09 -0.38 15.09
CA GLY A 23 -17.88 -1.41 16.11
C GLY A 23 -16.89 -1.03 17.20
N CYS A 24 -15.70 -0.55 16.84
CA CYS A 24 -14.65 -0.28 17.81
C CYS A 24 -13.89 1.01 17.55
N MET A 25 -13.61 1.35 16.28
CA MET A 25 -12.64 2.41 15.97
C MET A 25 -13.13 3.78 16.45
N ARG A 26 -14.39 4.13 16.18
CA ARG A 26 -14.98 5.40 16.62
C ARG A 26 -14.90 5.59 18.14
N ARG A 27 -15.16 4.51 18.89
CA ARG A 27 -15.08 4.52 20.35
C ARG A 27 -13.63 4.68 20.83
N TRP A 28 -12.72 3.88 20.28
CA TRP A 28 -11.31 3.88 20.67
C TRP A 28 -10.65 5.24 20.42
N LEU A 29 -10.97 5.89 19.30
CA LEU A 29 -10.52 7.25 19.01
C LEU A 29 -11.05 8.27 20.04
N GLY A 30 -12.29 8.09 20.51
CA GLY A 30 -12.85 8.88 21.61
C GLY A 30 -12.06 8.71 22.91
N GLU A 31 -11.69 7.47 23.25
CA GLU A 31 -10.87 7.14 24.42
C GLU A 31 -9.46 7.74 24.30
N LEU A 32 -8.79 7.62 23.14
CA LEU A 32 -7.47 8.21 22.91
C LEU A 32 -7.46 9.73 23.07
N ARG A 33 -8.49 10.43 22.60
CA ARG A 33 -8.62 11.88 22.78
C ARG A 33 -8.74 12.25 24.27
N SER A 34 -9.46 11.45 25.05
CA SER A 34 -9.61 11.67 26.49
C SER A 34 -8.30 11.54 27.29
N LEU A 35 -7.32 10.81 26.74
CA LEU A 35 -5.99 10.62 27.33
C LEU A 35 -5.03 11.80 27.09
N GLY A 36 -5.50 12.92 26.55
CA GLY A 36 -4.71 14.15 26.44
C GLY A 36 -3.87 14.27 25.16
N GLY A 37 -4.20 13.49 24.13
CA GLY A 37 -3.66 13.73 22.79
C GLY A 37 -4.04 15.13 22.32
N LYS A 38 -3.06 16.04 22.25
CA LYS A 38 -3.20 17.33 21.58
C LYS A 38 -3.26 17.09 20.07
N SER A 39 -4.38 16.57 19.58
CA SER A 39 -4.66 16.61 18.14
C SER A 39 -5.22 17.99 17.83
N ASP A 40 -4.56 18.73 16.94
CA ASP A 40 -5.21 19.85 16.24
C ASP A 40 -6.57 19.37 15.72
N ASP A 41 -7.54 20.27 15.79
CA ASP A 41 -8.99 20.13 15.57
C ASP A 41 -9.39 19.54 14.20
N THR A 42 -8.94 18.31 13.94
CA THR A 42 -9.35 17.49 12.81
C THR A 42 -10.36 16.49 13.34
N THR A 43 -11.59 16.61 12.85
CA THR A 43 -12.67 15.70 13.17
C THR A 43 -12.29 14.34 12.58
N THR A 44 -11.99 13.34 13.43
CA THR A 44 -11.80 11.98 12.93
C THR A 44 -13.17 11.42 12.57
N ASP A 45 -13.42 11.25 11.29
CA ASP A 45 -14.66 10.73 10.74
C ASP A 45 -14.40 9.46 9.92
N PHE A 46 -15.49 8.90 9.38
CA PHE A 46 -15.41 7.69 8.57
C PHE A 46 -14.58 7.90 7.29
N THR A 47 -14.58 9.12 6.74
CA THR A 47 -13.79 9.47 5.55
C THR A 47 -12.30 9.39 5.84
N LEU A 48 -11.85 9.97 6.96
CA LEU A 48 -10.45 9.90 7.39
C LEU A 48 -10.03 8.47 7.70
N PHE A 49 -10.94 7.66 8.26
CA PHE A 49 -10.70 6.24 8.46
C PHE A 49 -10.51 5.47 7.14
N CYS A 50 -11.38 5.72 6.14
CA CYS A 50 -11.22 5.13 4.81
C CYS A 50 -9.92 5.58 4.12
N TRP A 51 -9.53 6.85 4.30
CA TRP A 51 -8.25 7.37 3.81
C TRP A 51 -7.07 6.64 4.48
N ALA A 52 -7.11 6.46 5.80
CA ALA A 52 -6.06 5.75 6.53
C ALA A 52 -5.95 4.28 6.12
N ASP A 53 -7.08 3.58 5.93
CA ASP A 53 -7.10 2.21 5.37
C ASP A 53 -6.49 2.17 3.97
N SER A 54 -6.85 3.13 3.11
CA SER A 54 -6.31 3.23 1.75
C SER A 54 -4.79 3.46 1.77
N VAL A 55 -4.30 4.37 2.61
CA VAL A 55 -2.85 4.59 2.78
C VAL A 55 -2.16 3.33 3.28
N PHE A 56 -2.74 2.65 4.27
CA PHE A 56 -2.19 1.42 4.81
C PHE A 56 -1.99 0.36 3.71
N TRP A 57 -3.05 0.01 2.98
CA TRP A 57 -2.97 -1.06 1.96
C TRP A 57 -2.14 -0.68 0.73
N THR A 58 -1.97 0.62 0.46
CA THR A 58 -1.22 1.09 -0.71
C THR A 58 0.28 1.28 -0.45
N ARG A 59 0.70 1.48 0.81
CA ARG A 59 2.07 1.92 1.17
C ARG A 59 2.79 1.05 2.19
N VAL A 60 2.08 0.18 2.91
CA VAL A 60 2.67 -0.63 3.99
C VAL A 60 3.22 -1.95 3.43
N PHE A 61 4.42 -2.29 3.86
CA PHE A 61 5.15 -3.48 3.43
C PHE A 61 4.91 -4.64 4.39
N GLU A 62 4.79 -5.84 3.85
CA GLU A 62 4.76 -7.07 4.63
C GLU A 62 6.11 -7.78 4.57
N TYR A 63 6.83 -7.82 5.70
CA TYR A 63 8.06 -8.59 5.84
C TYR A 63 8.34 -8.94 7.30
N ARG A 64 9.07 -10.04 7.50
CA ARG A 64 9.56 -10.49 8.81
C ARG A 64 11.05 -10.20 8.96
N VAL A 65 11.47 -10.00 10.20
CA VAL A 65 12.89 -9.92 10.57
C VAL A 65 13.27 -11.24 11.22
N ASP A 66 14.21 -11.96 10.61
CA ASP A 66 14.65 -13.26 11.11
C ASP A 66 15.15 -13.17 12.56
N GLY A 67 14.73 -14.12 13.41
CA GLY A 67 15.17 -14.21 14.80
C GLY A 67 14.48 -13.26 15.79
N GLN A 68 13.58 -12.38 15.35
CA GLN A 68 12.73 -11.60 16.27
C GLN A 68 11.42 -12.34 16.58
N SER A 69 11.10 -12.50 17.86
CA SER A 69 9.78 -12.99 18.33
C SER A 69 8.66 -11.95 18.20
N ILE A 70 8.97 -10.77 17.65
CA ILE A 70 7.97 -9.76 17.37
C ILE A 70 7.30 -10.13 16.05
N PRO A 71 5.96 -10.26 15.99
CA PRO A 71 5.23 -10.50 14.75
C PRO A 71 5.13 -9.20 13.98
N ALA A 72 6.26 -8.60 13.59
CA ALA A 72 6.20 -7.44 12.72
C ALA A 72 5.83 -7.96 11.33
N LEU A 73 4.54 -7.94 11.01
CA LEU A 73 3.95 -8.34 9.73
C LEU A 73 3.80 -7.14 8.79
N TYR A 74 3.76 -5.90 9.31
CA TYR A 74 3.42 -4.71 8.53
C TYR A 74 4.30 -3.52 8.93
N HIS A 75 4.97 -2.90 7.96
CA HIS A 75 5.91 -1.80 8.17
C HIS A 75 5.67 -0.69 7.16
N TRP A 76 5.53 0.55 7.62
CA TRP A 76 5.62 1.70 6.74
C TRP A 76 7.09 2.08 6.59
N VAL A 77 7.64 1.94 5.37
CA VAL A 77 9.04 2.21 5.06
C VAL A 77 9.12 3.50 4.22
N PRO A 78 9.39 4.66 4.84
CA PRO A 78 9.52 5.91 4.11
C PRO A 78 10.56 5.82 3.00
N VAL A 79 10.38 6.60 1.93
CA VAL A 79 11.19 6.57 0.69
C VAL A 79 10.92 5.35 -0.17
N ALA A 80 10.91 4.14 0.40
CA ALA A 80 10.53 2.94 -0.34
C ALA A 80 9.04 2.97 -0.74
N ASP A 81 8.17 3.47 0.13
CA ASP A 81 6.74 3.63 -0.15
C ASP A 81 6.43 4.63 -1.28
N ALA A 82 7.37 5.53 -1.62
CA ALA A 82 7.22 6.51 -2.70
C ALA A 82 7.56 5.96 -4.09
N CYS A 83 8.23 4.81 -4.18
CA CYS A 83 8.59 4.22 -5.48
C CYS A 83 7.36 3.62 -6.15
N ASN A 84 7.18 3.91 -7.43
CA ASN A 84 6.07 3.39 -8.21
C ASN A 84 6.29 1.93 -8.64
N HIS A 85 5.19 1.30 -9.07
CA HIS A 85 5.20 -0.03 -9.61
C HIS A 85 5.78 -0.08 -11.03
N SER A 86 6.64 -1.07 -11.30
CA SER A 86 7.03 -1.44 -12.66
C SER A 86 7.35 -2.94 -12.78
N TYR A 87 7.04 -3.53 -13.94
CA TYR A 87 7.50 -4.87 -14.32
C TYR A 87 8.91 -4.89 -14.92
N THR A 88 9.46 -3.71 -15.25
CA THR A 88 10.87 -3.50 -15.61
C THR A 88 11.51 -2.55 -14.60
N PRO A 89 11.60 -2.94 -13.32
CA PRO A 89 11.96 -2.01 -12.26
C PRO A 89 13.43 -1.63 -12.27
N THR A 90 13.73 -0.42 -11.80
CA THR A 90 15.09 0.13 -11.68
C THR A 90 15.73 -0.14 -10.31
N CYS A 91 14.93 -0.52 -9.32
CA CYS A 91 15.38 -0.90 -7.99
C CYS A 91 14.60 -2.12 -7.45
N TYR A 92 15.00 -2.59 -6.28
CA TYR A 92 14.29 -3.58 -5.47
C TYR A 92 14.55 -3.28 -4.00
N TRP A 93 13.65 -3.69 -3.13
CA TRP A 93 13.87 -3.55 -1.69
C TRP A 93 14.27 -4.90 -1.07
N SER A 94 15.01 -4.85 0.02
CA SER A 94 15.40 -6.02 0.82
C SER A 94 15.41 -5.65 2.30
N VAL A 95 15.46 -6.67 3.15
CA VAL A 95 15.56 -6.50 4.61
C VAL A 95 16.83 -7.19 5.05
N ASP A 96 17.70 -6.48 5.77
CA ASP A 96 18.90 -7.06 6.34
C ASP A 96 18.59 -7.80 7.65
N LYS A 97 19.53 -8.58 8.16
CA LYS A 97 19.40 -9.42 9.36
C LYS A 97 19.09 -8.62 10.63
N ASP A 98 19.43 -7.34 10.65
CA ASP A 98 19.13 -6.43 11.75
C ASP A 98 17.71 -5.82 11.66
N GLY A 99 16.98 -6.10 10.57
CA GLY A 99 15.64 -5.58 10.29
C GLY A 99 15.61 -4.28 9.48
N SER A 100 16.77 -3.76 9.09
CA SER A 100 16.86 -2.56 8.26
C SER A 100 16.33 -2.82 6.85
N ALA A 101 15.35 -2.03 6.40
CA ALA A 101 14.87 -2.06 5.02
C ALA A 101 15.81 -1.23 4.12
N MET A 102 16.22 -1.81 3.00
CA MET A 102 17.13 -1.21 2.04
C MET A 102 16.47 -1.10 0.66
N LEU A 103 16.68 0.03 -0.02
CA LEU A 103 16.36 0.19 -1.43
C LEU A 103 17.63 0.04 -2.26
N ASN A 104 17.70 -1.03 -3.04
CA ASN A 104 18.87 -1.40 -3.83
C ASN A 104 18.62 -1.08 -5.30
N LEU A 105 19.55 -0.39 -5.94
CA LEU A 105 19.51 -0.16 -7.38
C LEU A 105 19.78 -1.48 -8.10
N LYS A 106 19.03 -1.76 -9.16
CA LYS A 106 19.48 -2.77 -10.12
C LYS A 106 20.68 -2.19 -10.87
N ASP A 107 21.63 -3.04 -11.22
CA ASP A 107 22.71 -2.67 -12.13
C ASP A 107 22.10 -2.40 -13.51
N THR A 108 21.63 -1.16 -13.69
CA THR A 108 21.08 -0.73 -14.95
C THR A 108 22.28 -0.49 -15.86
N GLN A 109 22.51 -1.43 -16.79
CA GLN A 109 23.42 -1.23 -17.92
C GLN A 109 23.06 0.00 -18.78
N GLN A 110 21.97 0.69 -18.47
CA GLN A 110 21.60 2.00 -18.98
C GLN A 110 22.43 3.07 -18.25
N PRO A 111 23.45 3.66 -18.88
CA PRO A 111 24.15 4.77 -18.30
C PRO A 111 23.18 5.95 -18.16
N TRP A 112 23.27 6.70 -17.06
CA TRP A 112 22.51 7.93 -16.77
C TRP A 112 22.86 9.01 -17.81
N THR A 113 22.42 8.83 -19.06
CA THR A 113 22.95 9.53 -20.24
C THR A 113 22.01 10.57 -20.80
N SER A 114 20.76 10.63 -20.35
CA SER A 114 19.76 11.55 -20.88
C SER A 114 19.68 12.91 -20.17
N GLY A 115 20.52 13.17 -19.16
CA GLY A 115 20.48 14.43 -18.39
C GLY A 115 19.22 14.63 -17.54
N LEU A 116 18.31 13.65 -17.53
CA LEU A 116 17.12 13.61 -16.67
C LEU A 116 17.30 12.51 -15.61
N PRO A 117 16.78 12.73 -14.38
CA PRO A 117 16.78 11.68 -13.36
C PRO A 117 15.94 10.49 -13.83
N THR A 118 16.49 9.28 -13.67
CA THR A 118 15.74 8.03 -13.88
C THR A 118 14.81 7.79 -12.69
N GLU A 119 13.56 7.44 -12.96
CA GLU A 119 12.59 7.11 -11.92
C GLU A 119 12.98 5.81 -11.18
N LEU A 120 12.86 5.84 -9.85
CA LEU A 120 13.02 4.65 -9.02
C LEU A 120 11.70 3.88 -8.94
N THR A 121 11.70 2.66 -9.44
CA THR A 121 10.53 1.77 -9.46
C THR A 121 10.90 0.37 -9.00
N TYR A 122 10.00 -0.30 -8.29
CA TYR A 122 10.09 -1.73 -7.97
C TYR A 122 8.77 -2.45 -8.28
N THR A 123 8.75 -3.79 -8.24
CA THR A 123 7.53 -4.56 -8.48
C THR A 123 6.71 -4.70 -7.19
N TYR A 124 5.39 -4.49 -7.28
CA TYR A 124 4.45 -4.75 -6.18
C TYR A 124 3.99 -6.22 -6.19
N GLY A 125 4.55 -7.03 -7.11
CA GLY A 125 4.09 -8.37 -7.44
C GLY A 125 3.47 -8.45 -8.84
N GLN A 126 3.19 -9.67 -9.29
CA GLN A 126 2.48 -9.94 -10.55
C GLN A 126 0.98 -9.81 -10.29
N LYS A 127 0.40 -8.65 -10.60
CA LYS A 127 -1.00 -8.32 -10.26
C LYS A 127 -1.81 -7.94 -11.51
N PRO A 128 -3.03 -8.47 -11.70
CA PRO A 128 -3.92 -8.01 -12.76
C PRO A 128 -4.42 -6.59 -12.51
N ASN A 129 -4.93 -5.92 -13.54
CA ASN A 129 -5.39 -4.53 -13.43
C ASN A 129 -6.56 -4.38 -12.44
N ALA A 130 -7.43 -5.37 -12.33
CA ALA A 130 -8.50 -5.36 -11.32
C ALA A 130 -7.94 -5.27 -9.89
N GLU A 131 -6.85 -6.00 -9.60
CA GLU A 131 -6.19 -5.96 -8.29
C GLU A 131 -5.38 -4.68 -8.08
N LEU A 132 -4.64 -4.22 -9.10
CA LEU A 132 -3.93 -2.93 -9.04
C LEU A 132 -4.89 -1.76 -8.81
N LEU A 133 -6.04 -1.76 -9.47
CA LEU A 133 -7.04 -0.72 -9.31
C LEU A 133 -7.66 -0.76 -7.92
N PHE A 134 -8.02 -1.96 -7.45
CA PHE A 134 -8.68 -2.13 -6.15
C PHE A 134 -7.75 -1.83 -4.97
N SER A 135 -6.49 -2.29 -5.02
CA SER A 135 -5.55 -2.21 -3.90
C SER A 135 -4.64 -0.98 -3.97
N HIS A 136 -4.35 -0.47 -5.18
CA HIS A 136 -3.38 0.60 -5.39
C HIS A 136 -3.92 1.83 -6.14
N GLY A 137 -5.13 1.77 -6.70
CA GLY A 137 -5.79 2.91 -7.33
C GLY A 137 -5.31 3.25 -8.74
N PHE A 138 -4.63 2.33 -9.44
CA PHE A 138 -4.17 2.55 -10.82
C PHE A 138 -4.30 1.28 -11.68
N CYS A 139 -4.26 1.47 -13.00
CA CYS A 139 -4.14 0.39 -14.00
C CYS A 139 -2.89 0.64 -14.86
N LEU A 140 -2.39 -0.41 -15.50
CA LEU A 140 -1.37 -0.32 -16.55
C LEU A 140 -2.01 -0.61 -17.91
N ASP A 141 -1.64 0.14 -18.93
CA ASP A 141 -2.20 0.00 -20.29
C ASP A 141 -1.94 -1.39 -20.87
N ASP A 142 -0.68 -1.86 -20.81
CA ASP A 142 -0.25 -3.15 -21.35
C ASP A 142 0.21 -4.11 -20.22
N ASN A 143 -0.66 -4.35 -19.22
CA ASN A 143 -0.33 -5.23 -18.10
C ASN A 143 -0.14 -6.69 -18.57
N PRO A 144 1.08 -7.26 -18.56
CA PRO A 144 1.31 -8.63 -19.05
C PRO A 144 0.75 -9.71 -18.11
N TYR A 145 0.33 -9.31 -16.90
CA TYR A 145 -0.29 -10.18 -15.91
C TYR A 145 -1.78 -9.89 -15.75
N ASP A 146 -2.40 -9.18 -16.70
CA ASP A 146 -3.83 -8.91 -16.63
C ASP A 146 -4.65 -10.20 -16.73
N SER A 147 -5.75 -10.26 -15.98
CA SER A 147 -6.64 -11.41 -15.98
C SER A 147 -8.03 -11.03 -15.47
N VAL A 148 -9.01 -11.85 -15.87
CA VAL A 148 -10.39 -11.79 -15.37
C VAL A 148 -10.73 -13.13 -14.72
N THR A 149 -11.45 -13.09 -13.61
CA THR A 149 -12.03 -14.27 -12.99
C THR A 149 -13.45 -14.44 -13.50
N TRP A 150 -13.80 -15.66 -13.91
CA TRP A 150 -15.17 -16.03 -14.30
C TRP A 150 -15.81 -16.80 -13.14
N SER A 151 -17.02 -16.41 -12.74
CA SER A 151 -17.85 -17.07 -11.72
C SER A 151 -19.12 -17.68 -12.30
#